data_AF-A0A8T1TS80-F1
#
_entry.id   AF-A0A8T1TS80-F1
#
_cell.length_a   1.000
_cell.length_b   1.000
_cell.length_c   1.000
_cell.angle_alpha   90.00
_cell.angle_beta   90.00
_cell.angle_gamma   90.00
#
_symmetry.space_group_name_H-M   'P 1'
#
loop_
_entity.id
_entity.type
_entity.pdbx_description
1 polymer ?
#
loop_
_entity_poly.entity_id
_entity_poly.type
_entity_poly.pdbx_seq_one_letter_code
_entity_poly.pdbx_strand_id
1 'polypeptide(L)'
;MLSTSRNYVLLNEEAGIPGLDREWSRLWWITCTLCITQLWLQRNNVVHNGAELTVAGAVSRLCSSMIRHLTAHAIRERRHLHTKLRGTRLLLCIEQLSRPPRESSQSGWGSR
;
A
#
# COMPACT_ATOMS: atom_id res chain seq x y z
N MET A 1 -0.46 27.80 -2.69
CA MET A 1 -0.30 26.88 -1.54
C MET A 1 0.38 25.53 -1.91
N LEU A 2 1.18 25.44 -2.97
CA LEU A 2 1.84 24.17 -3.39
C LEU A 2 3.35 24.10 -3.05
N SER A 3 3.93 25.18 -2.51
CA SER A 3 5.38 25.26 -2.25
C SER A 3 5.81 24.48 -0.99
N THR A 4 4.93 24.39 0.02
CA THR A 4 5.30 23.77 1.30
C THR A 4 5.41 22.24 1.21
N SER A 5 4.55 21.56 0.44
CA SER A 5 4.62 20.10 0.29
C SER A 5 5.88 19.63 -0.43
N ARG A 6 6.40 20.43 -1.37
CA ARG A 6 7.62 20.08 -2.13
C ARG A 6 8.88 20.23 -1.27
N ASN A 7 8.90 21.22 -0.37
CA ASN A 7 10.00 21.41 0.58
C ASN A 7 10.07 20.32 1.66
N TYR A 8 8.94 19.74 2.07
CA TYR A 8 8.97 18.56 2.97
C TYR A 8 9.51 17.32 2.26
N VAL A 9 9.22 17.11 0.97
CA VAL A 9 9.73 15.95 0.24
C VAL A 9 11.24 16.04 0.03
N LEU A 10 11.77 17.23 -0.28
CA LEU A 10 13.22 17.42 -0.51
C LEU A 10 14.05 17.34 0.79
N LEU A 11 13.55 17.85 1.92
CA LEU A 11 14.20 17.65 3.23
C LEU A 11 14.18 16.19 3.70
N ASN A 12 13.32 15.35 3.11
CA ASN A 12 13.18 13.94 3.45
C ASN A 12 14.01 13.00 2.55
N GLU A 13 14.55 13.48 1.43
CA GLU A 13 15.41 12.68 0.54
C GLU A 13 16.86 12.59 1.05
N GLU A 14 17.34 13.59 1.80
CA GLU A 14 18.73 13.63 2.32
C GLU A 14 18.90 12.97 3.69
N ALA A 15 17.80 12.69 4.41
CA ALA A 15 17.83 12.03 5.71
C ALA A 15 16.86 10.84 5.67
N GLY A 16 17.39 9.61 5.62
CA GLY A 16 16.57 8.40 5.70
C GLY A 16 15.58 8.49 6.86
N ILE A 17 14.29 8.66 6.54
CA ILE A 17 13.28 9.12 7.50
C ILE A 17 13.19 8.12 8.67
N PRO A 18 13.60 8.50 9.89
CA PRO A 18 13.50 7.61 11.04
C PRO A 18 12.02 7.25 11.29
N GLY A 19 11.73 5.94 11.19
CA GLY A 19 10.41 5.39 11.47
C GLY A 19 9.55 5.05 10.26
N LEU A 20 10.04 5.16 9.02
CA LEU A 20 9.32 4.63 7.86
C LEU A 20 9.23 3.10 7.90
N ASP A 21 10.29 2.42 8.37
CA ASP A 21 10.33 0.95 8.52
C ASP A 21 9.23 0.43 9.46
N ARG A 22 8.91 1.22 10.49
CA ARG A 22 7.82 0.89 11.42
C ARG A 22 6.47 1.00 10.72
N GLU A 23 6.27 2.00 9.86
CA GLU A 23 5.03 2.14 9.09
C GLU A 23 4.90 1.05 8.03
N TRP A 24 6.01 0.63 7.39
CA TRP A 24 6.03 -0.52 6.50
C TRP A 24 5.67 -1.82 7.21
N SER A 25 6.21 -2.05 8.42
CA SER A 25 5.85 -3.21 9.25
C SER A 25 4.36 -3.21 9.60
N ARG A 26 3.80 -2.05 9.94
CA ARG A 26 2.35 -1.91 10.21
C ARG A 26 1.52 -2.16 8.96
N LEU A 27 1.92 -1.59 7.84
CA LEU A 27 1.25 -1.77 6.55
C LEU A 27 1.24 -3.26 6.17
N TRP A 28 2.36 -3.96 6.36
CA TRP A 28 2.46 -5.41 6.16
C TRP A 28 1.43 -6.16 7.02
N TRP A 29 1.37 -5.91 8.32
CA TRP A 29 0.40 -6.56 9.22
C TRP A 29 -1.06 -6.32 8.82
N ILE A 30 -1.40 -5.07 8.47
CA ILE A 30 -2.75 -4.72 8.01
C ILE A 30 -3.07 -5.46 6.70
N THR A 31 -2.12 -5.46 5.76
CA THR A 31 -2.25 -6.15 4.48
C THR A 31 -2.44 -7.65 4.65
N CYS A 32 -1.64 -8.33 5.48
CA CYS A 32 -1.82 -9.76 5.77
C CYS A 32 -3.22 -10.08 6.30
N THR A 33 -3.71 -9.26 7.22
CA THR A 33 -5.06 -9.41 7.79
C THR A 33 -6.15 -9.25 6.73
N LEU A 34 -6.01 -8.24 5.86
CA LEU A 34 -6.93 -8.00 4.74
C LEU A 34 -6.88 -9.14 3.72
N CYS A 35 -5.70 -9.68 3.41
CA CYS A 35 -5.54 -10.82 2.50
C CYS A 35 -6.28 -12.06 3.02
N ILE A 36 -6.06 -12.43 4.29
CA ILE A 36 -6.75 -13.58 4.91
C ILE A 36 -8.27 -13.39 4.84
N THR A 37 -8.76 -12.19 5.18
CA THR A 37 -10.19 -11.88 5.16
C THR A 37 -10.79 -11.98 3.75
N GLN A 38 -10.09 -11.43 2.74
CA GLN A 38 -10.55 -11.48 1.35
C GLN A 38 -10.52 -12.88 0.77
N LEU A 39 -9.49 -13.68 1.07
CA LEU A 39 -9.41 -15.08 0.65
C LEU A 39 -10.55 -15.90 1.26
N TRP A 40 -10.86 -15.68 2.54
CA TRP A 40 -12.02 -16.29 3.18
C TRP A 40 -13.34 -15.91 2.53
N LEU A 41 -13.55 -14.63 2.24
CA LEU A 41 -14.76 -14.15 1.56
C LEU A 41 -14.90 -14.74 0.15
N GLN A 42 -13.79 -14.77 -0.59
CA GLN A 42 -13.73 -15.36 -1.93
C GLN A 42 -14.08 -16.85 -1.88
N ARG A 43 -13.45 -17.61 -0.98
CA ARG A 43 -13.74 -19.04 -0.77
C ARG A 43 -15.22 -19.27 -0.46
N ASN A 44 -15.79 -18.51 0.48
CA ASN A 44 -17.18 -18.68 0.88
C ASN A 44 -18.14 -18.37 -0.29
N ASN A 45 -17.85 -17.36 -1.11
CA ASN A 45 -18.65 -17.06 -2.28
C ASN A 45 -18.61 -18.17 -3.34
N VAL A 46 -17.44 -18.80 -3.55
CA VAL A 46 -17.34 -19.94 -4.48
C VAL A 46 -18.13 -21.14 -3.93
N VAL A 47 -17.90 -21.49 -2.66
CA VAL A 47 -18.47 -22.72 -2.05
C VAL A 47 -19.97 -22.61 -1.82
N HIS A 48 -20.46 -21.47 -1.35
CA HIS A 48 -21.86 -21.33 -0.91
C HIS A 48 -22.75 -20.58 -1.89
N ASN A 49 -22.18 -19.67 -2.70
CA ASN A 49 -22.94 -18.85 -3.64
C ASN A 49 -22.69 -19.24 -5.11
N GLY A 50 -21.92 -20.29 -5.37
CA GLY A 50 -21.62 -20.78 -6.72
C GLY A 50 -20.88 -19.76 -7.60
N ALA A 51 -20.21 -18.78 -7.01
CA ALA A 51 -19.54 -17.74 -7.76
C ALA A 51 -18.32 -18.28 -8.51
N GLU A 52 -18.13 -17.87 -9.76
CA GLU A 52 -16.88 -18.13 -10.49
C GLU A 52 -15.77 -17.16 -10.04
N LEU A 53 -14.59 -17.70 -9.80
CA LEU A 53 -13.42 -16.94 -9.37
C LEU A 53 -12.22 -17.26 -10.23
N THR A 54 -11.78 -16.29 -11.04
CA THR A 54 -10.50 -16.36 -11.75
C THR A 54 -9.39 -15.80 -10.87
N VAL A 55 -8.15 -16.28 -11.06
CA VAL A 55 -6.98 -15.78 -10.31
C VAL A 55 -6.80 -14.27 -10.53
N ALA A 56 -6.91 -13.80 -11.78
CA ALA A 56 -6.82 -12.38 -12.10
C ALA A 56 -7.91 -11.55 -11.40
N GLY A 57 -9.15 -12.06 -11.37
CA GLY A 57 -10.26 -11.41 -10.67
C GLY A 57 -10.06 -11.39 -9.15
N ALA A 58 -9.54 -12.49 -8.58
CA ALA A 58 -9.24 -12.60 -7.16
C ALA A 58 -8.16 -11.58 -6.73
N VAL A 59 -7.06 -11.50 -7.49
CA VAL A 59 -5.97 -10.56 -7.24
C VAL A 59 -6.44 -9.12 -7.40
N SER A 60 -7.18 -8.81 -8.47
CA SER A 60 -7.72 -7.46 -8.70
C SER A 60 -8.64 -6.99 -7.55
N ARG A 61 -9.55 -7.84 -7.10
CA ARG A 61 -10.43 -7.57 -5.94
C ARG A 61 -9.65 -7.39 -4.64
N LEU A 62 -8.63 -8.23 -4.43
CA LEU A 62 -7.78 -8.14 -3.25
C LEU A 62 -6.98 -6.83 -3.23
N CYS A 63 -6.29 -6.49 -4.33
CA CYS A 63 -5.51 -5.27 -4.45
C CYS A 63 -6.36 -4.01 -4.29
N SER A 64 -7.51 -3.93 -4.98
CA SER A 64 -8.42 -2.78 -4.88
C SER A 64 -9.00 -2.62 -3.47
N SER A 65 -9.41 -3.73 -2.83
CA SER A 65 -9.89 -3.72 -1.45
C SER A 65 -8.78 -3.26 -0.49
N MET A 66 -7.59 -3.84 -0.61
CA MET A 66 -6.42 -3.52 0.22
C MET A 66 -6.07 -2.03 0.16
N ILE A 67 -5.88 -1.48 -1.04
CA ILE A 67 -5.55 -0.05 -1.21
C ILE A 67 -6.64 0.85 -0.60
N ARG A 68 -7.91 0.51 -0.81
CA ARG A 68 -9.04 1.28 -0.25
C ARG A 68 -9.04 1.26 1.28
N HIS A 69 -8.84 0.09 1.89
CA HIS A 69 -8.80 -0.06 3.35
C HIS A 69 -7.60 0.66 3.97
N LEU A 70 -6.41 0.50 3.40
CA LEU A 70 -5.20 1.17 3.84
C LEU A 70 -5.35 2.69 3.74
N THR A 71 -5.89 3.19 2.62
CA THR A 71 -6.12 4.63 2.41
C THR A 71 -7.10 5.18 3.45
N ALA A 72 -8.22 4.49 3.68
CA ALA A 72 -9.19 4.88 4.68
C ALA A 72 -8.59 4.90 6.09
N HIS A 73 -7.76 3.92 6.43
CA HIS A 73 -7.05 3.87 7.70
C HIS A 73 -6.09 5.06 7.87
N ALA A 74 -5.25 5.33 6.86
CA ALA A 74 -4.30 6.43 6.87
C ALA A 74 -4.98 7.81 6.96
N ILE A 75 -6.10 8.01 6.25
CA ILE A 75 -6.91 9.23 6.35
C ILE A 75 -7.47 9.41 7.76
N ARG A 76 -7.98 8.34 8.39
CA ARG A 76 -8.49 8.39 9.77
C ARG A 76 -7.38 8.76 10.75
N GLU A 77 -6.22 8.13 10.67
CA GLU A 77 -5.07 8.48 11.52
C GLU A 77 -4.60 9.92 11.31
N ARG A 78 -4.63 10.41 10.06
CA ARG A 78 -4.22 11.77 9.73
C ARG A 78 -5.15 12.83 10.34
N ARG A 79 -6.43 12.51 10.57
CA ARG A 79 -7.42 13.46 11.14
C ARG A 79 -7.15 13.80 12.60
N HIS A 80 -6.49 12.93 13.36
CA HIS A 80 -6.20 13.18 14.76
C HIS A 80 -4.83 13.84 14.92
N LEU A 81 -4.77 14.94 15.68
CA LEU A 81 -3.55 15.75 15.87
C LEU A 81 -2.35 14.91 16.34
N HIS A 82 -2.56 14.00 17.29
CA HIS A 82 -1.51 13.16 17.88
C HIS A 82 -0.99 12.04 16.96
N THR A 83 -1.74 11.68 15.91
CA THR A 83 -1.34 10.66 14.90
C THR A 83 -1.18 11.24 13.50
N LYS A 84 -1.26 12.57 13.34
CA LYS A 84 -1.25 13.24 12.03
C LYS A 84 -0.02 12.88 11.20
N LEU A 85 1.16 12.93 11.83
CA LEU A 85 2.44 12.59 11.17
C LEU A 85 2.47 11.11 10.75
N ARG A 86 1.93 10.22 11.58
CA ARG A 86 1.82 8.78 11.31
C ARG A 86 0.92 8.51 10.12
N GLY A 87 -0.29 9.10 10.11
CA GLY A 87 -1.21 8.99 8.98
C GLY A 87 -0.63 9.55 7.67
N THR A 88 0.13 10.65 7.73
CA THR A 88 0.83 11.18 6.54
C THR A 88 1.91 10.24 6.04
N ARG A 89 2.74 9.67 6.92
CA ARG A 89 3.77 8.68 6.53
C ARG A 89 3.14 7.43 5.90
N LEU A 90 2.05 6.94 6.47
CA LEU A 90 1.34 5.79 5.94
C LEU A 90 0.78 6.07 4.53
N LEU A 91 0.25 7.27 4.27
CA LEU A 91 -0.19 7.67 2.92
C LEU A 91 0.97 7.64 1.91
N LEU A 92 2.17 8.08 2.30
CA LEU A 92 3.35 8.03 1.43
C LEU A 92 3.75 6.57 1.11
N CYS A 93 3.72 5.68 2.10
CA CYS A 93 3.96 4.25 1.88
C CYS A 93 2.92 3.64 0.92
N ILE A 94 1.63 3.98 1.08
CA ILE A 94 0.55 3.51 0.19
C ILE A 94 0.75 4.02 -1.24
N GLU A 95 1.15 5.28 -1.41
CA GLU A 95 1.44 5.85 -2.72
C GLU A 95 2.58 5.08 -3.40
N GLN A 96 3.65 4.78 -2.66
CA GLN A 96 4.77 3.98 -3.17
C GLN A 96 4.33 2.55 -3.54
N LEU A 97 3.50 1.91 -2.72
CA LEU A 97 2.96 0.58 -2.99
C LEU A 97 2.06 0.54 -4.25
N SER A 98 1.36 1.64 -4.53
CA SER A 98 0.44 1.74 -5.67
C SER A 98 1.14 2.04 -7.00
N ARG A 99 2.45 2.34 -6.97
CA ARG A 99 3.22 2.59 -8.19
C ARG A 99 3.45 1.26 -8.94
N PRO A 100 3.43 1.29 -10.28
CA PRO A 100 3.87 0.13 -11.04
C PRO A 100 5.33 -0.20 -10.67
N PRO A 101 5.72 -1.48 -10.72
CA PRO A 101 7.12 -1.86 -10.53
C PRO A 101 7.98 -1.02 -11.46
N ARG A 102 8.97 -0.29 -10.91
CA ARG A 102 9.95 0.38 -11.77
C ARG A 102 10.59 -0.71 -12.62
N GLU A 103 10.53 -0.56 -13.94
CA GLU A 103 11.35 -1.33 -14.85
C GLU A 103 12.79 -1.15 -14.37
N SER A 104 13.39 -2.20 -13.81
CA SER A 104 14.82 -2.24 -13.62
C SER A 104 15.40 -2.04 -15.00
N SER A 105 16.10 -0.92 -15.20
CA SER A 105 16.85 -0.64 -16.41
C SER A 105 17.52 -1.95 -16.83
N GLN A 106 17.20 -2.44 -18.03
CA GLN A 106 17.87 -3.58 -18.62
C GLN A 106 19.37 -3.26 -18.64
N SER A 107 20.09 -3.65 -17.58
CA SER A 107 21.53 -3.63 -17.57
C SER A 107 21.93 -4.81 -18.42
N GLY A 108 22.55 -4.50 -19.56
CA GLY A 108 22.91 -5.45 -20.60
C GLY A 108 23.72 -6.60 -20.04
N TRP A 109 23.12 -7.78 -20.02
CA TRP A 109 23.83 -9.05 -19.97
C TRP A 109 23.51 -9.81 -21.26
N GLY A 110 24.29 -9.49 -22.28
CA GLY A 110 24.34 -10.09 -23.61
C GLY A 110 25.23 -9.19 -24.47
N SER A 111 26.41 -9.58 -24.93
CA SER A 111 26.71 -10.85 -25.60
C SER A 111 28.16 -11.30 -25.36
N ARG A 112 28.35 -12.60 -25.16
CA ARG A 112 29.59 -13.31 -25.52
C ARG A 112 29.40 -13.92 -26.90
#